data_AF-A0A6L7JPG6-F1
#
_entry.id   AF-A0A6L7JPG6-F1
#
_cell.length_a   1.000
_cell.length_b   1.000
_cell.length_c   1.000
_cell.angle_alpha   90.00
_cell.angle_beta   90.00
_cell.angle_gamma   90.00
#
_symmetry.space_group_name_H-M   'P 1'
#
loop_
_entity.id
_entity.type
_entity.pdbx_description
1 polymer ?
#
loop_
_entity_poly.entity_id
_entity_poly.type
_entity_poly.pdbx_seq_one_letter_code
_entity_poly.pdbx_strand_id
1 'polypeptide(L)'
;MIREDDLKLVHYAGGHSPQLFNVRQDPWEISDLAHNPAYTQQLNQLQKRLYTLLDPNTVIEDYTRDQVALIEQLGGRERILAISEFNHTPLSNP
;
A
#
# COMPACT_ATOMS: atom_id res chain seq x y z
N MET A 1 1.76 -3.41 3.70
CA MET A 1 1.56 -3.47 5.18
C MET A 1 2.17 -4.75 5.71
N ILE A 2 2.63 -4.74 6.96
CA ILE A 2 3.10 -5.94 7.68
C ILE A 2 2.45 -5.99 9.05
N ARG A 3 2.19 -7.19 9.57
CA ARG A 3 1.68 -7.42 10.92
C ARG A 3 2.56 -8.44 11.62
N GLU A 4 3.01 -8.11 12.82
CA GLU A 4 3.63 -9.06 13.75
C GLU A 4 2.94 -8.93 15.11
N ASP A 5 2.50 -10.07 15.65
CA ASP A 5 1.68 -10.14 16.86
C ASP A 5 0.46 -9.21 16.80
N ASP A 6 0.39 -8.31 17.78
CA ASP A 6 -0.68 -7.33 17.96
C ASP A 6 -0.40 -6.01 17.22
N LEU A 7 0.76 -5.86 16.56
CA LEU A 7 1.14 -4.62 15.89
C LEU A 7 1.05 -4.75 14.38
N LYS A 8 0.41 -3.77 13.75
CA LYS A 8 0.31 -3.63 12.30
C LYS A 8 0.96 -2.33 11.86
N LEU A 9 1.91 -2.44 10.94
CA LEU A 9 2.55 -1.32 10.25
C LEU A 9 1.97 -1.16 8.84
N VAL A 10 1.48 0.05 8.55
CA VAL A 10 1.18 0.50 7.19
C VAL A 10 2.32 1.41 6.75
N HIS A 11 3.01 1.01 5.68
CA HIS A 11 4.10 1.77 5.09
C HIS A 11 3.67 2.22 3.69
N TYR A 12 3.93 3.49 3.39
CA TYR A 12 3.61 4.10 2.11
C TYR A 12 4.89 4.33 1.33
N ALA A 13 4.99 3.71 0.16
CA ALA A 13 6.05 4.00 -0.77
C ALA A 13 5.84 5.43 -1.33
N GLY A 14 6.91 6.23 -1.44
CA GLY A 14 6.81 7.65 -1.82
C GLY A 14 6.95 8.66 -0.67
N GLY A 15 7.32 8.22 0.54
CA GLY A 15 7.82 9.11 1.61
C GLY A 15 6.76 9.69 2.54
N HIS A 16 5.51 9.20 2.51
CA HIS A 16 4.51 9.55 3.52
C HIS A 16 4.82 8.89 4.86
N SER A 17 4.41 9.54 5.96
CA SER A 17 4.56 9.00 7.31
C SER A 17 3.90 7.62 7.41
N PRO A 18 4.57 6.63 8.04
CA PRO A 18 3.96 5.34 8.30
C PRO A 18 2.84 5.49 9.36
N GLN A 19 1.97 4.49 9.43
CA GLN A 19 1.00 4.34 10.52
C GLN A 19 1.25 3.04 11.27
N LEU A 20 1.03 3.06 12.59
CA LEU A 20 1.20 1.90 13.46
C LEU A 20 -0.02 1.72 14.35
N PHE A 21 -0.59 0.51 14.37
CA PHE A 21 -1.77 0.20 15.17
C PHE A 21 -1.53 -1.00 16.07
N ASN A 22 -2.06 -0.96 17.29
CA ASN A 22 -2.19 -2.14 18.13
C ASN A 22 -3.56 -2.78 17.88
N VAL A 23 -3.64 -3.75 16.97
CA VAL A 23 -4.91 -4.33 16.52
C VAL A 23 -5.62 -5.20 17.58
N ARG A 24 -4.94 -5.52 18.69
CA ARG A 24 -5.59 -6.17 19.84
C ARG A 24 -6.35 -5.16 20.70
N GLN A 25 -5.74 -4.02 20.98
CA GLN A 25 -6.31 -2.97 21.84
C GLN A 25 -7.22 -2.02 21.06
N ASP A 26 -6.95 -1.86 19.77
CA ASP A 26 -7.67 -1.01 18.82
C ASP A 26 -8.01 -1.80 17.55
N PRO A 27 -9.03 -2.68 17.59
CA PRO A 27 -9.43 -3.51 16.45
C PRO A 27 -9.91 -2.71 15.24
N TRP A 28 -10.24 -1.44 15.43
CA TRP A 28 -10.75 -0.54 14.40
C TRP A 28 -9.67 0.38 13.81
N GLU A 29 -8.43 0.27 14.28
CA GLU A 29 -7.27 1.01 13.75
C GLU A 29 -7.50 2.53 13.73
N ILE A 30 -8.13 3.05 14.78
CA ILE A 30 -8.49 4.46 14.93
C ILE A 30 -7.30 5.26 15.48
N SER A 31 -6.47 4.66 16.33
CA SER A 31 -5.38 5.33 17.04
C SER A 31 -4.04 5.01 16.39
N ASP A 32 -3.51 5.97 15.62
CA ASP A 32 -2.16 5.88 15.06
C ASP A 32 -1.08 6.13 16.12
N LEU A 33 -0.26 5.10 16.35
CA LEU A 33 0.82 5.07 17.32
C LEU A 33 2.19 5.40 16.70
N ALA A 34 2.28 5.68 15.39
CA ALA A 34 3.56 5.87 14.70
C ALA A 34 4.37 7.05 15.26
N HIS A 35 3.71 8.07 15.78
CA HIS A 35 4.34 9.25 16.38
C HIS A 35 4.49 9.14 17.91
N ASN A 36 4.06 8.04 18.52
CA ASN A 36 4.16 7.85 19.96
C ASN A 36 5.58 7.35 20.30
N PRO A 37 6.36 8.10 21.12
CA PRO A 37 7.73 7.72 21.45
C PRO A 37 7.87 6.33 22.06
N ALA A 38 6.85 5.85 22.79
CA ALA A 38 6.83 4.52 23.41
C ALA A 38 6.83 3.36 22.40
N TYR A 39 6.47 3.63 21.14
CA TYR A 39 6.39 2.63 20.07
C TYR A 39 7.50 2.77 19.02
N THR A 40 8.43 3.70 19.20
CA THR A 40 9.54 3.96 18.26
C THR A 40 10.35 2.70 17.94
N GLN A 41 10.64 1.88 18.95
CA GLN A 41 11.43 0.66 18.77
C GLN A 41 10.69 -0.36 17.90
N GLN A 42 9.42 -0.60 18.18
CA GLN A 42 8.58 -1.56 17.47
C GLN A 42 8.31 -1.09 16.03
N LEU A 43 8.08 0.21 15.84
CA LEU A 43 7.97 0.82 14.50
C LEU A 43 9.22 0.53 13.66
N ASN A 44 10.40 0.79 14.21
CA ASN A 44 11.67 0.55 13.53
C ASN A 44 11.91 -0.94 13.23
N GLN A 45 11.52 -1.84 14.15
CA GLN A 45 11.64 -3.29 13.94
C GLN A 45 10.75 -3.76 12.79
N LEU A 46 9.47 -3.36 12.78
CA LEU A 46 8.52 -3.70 11.71
C LEU A 46 8.95 -3.10 10.36
N GLN A 47 9.49 -1.88 10.35
CA GLN A 47 10.05 -1.28 9.14
C GLN A 47 11.22 -2.10 8.61
N LYS A 48 12.20 -2.45 9.46
CA LYS A 48 13.31 -3.32 9.05
C LYS A 48 12.80 -4.65 8.50
N ARG A 49 11.81 -5.26 9.17
CA ARG A 49 11.20 -6.50 8.71
C ARG A 49 10.57 -6.35 7.32
N LEU A 50 9.83 -5.27 7.08
CA LEU A 50 9.29 -4.97 5.77
C LEU A 50 10.40 -4.96 4.71
N TYR A 51 11.49 -4.23 4.95
CA TYR A 51 12.65 -4.17 4.04
C TYR A 51 13.36 -5.52 3.84
N THR A 52 13.26 -6.46 4.79
CA THR A 52 13.77 -7.84 4.57
C THR A 52 12.90 -8.68 3.65
N LEU A 53 11.61 -8.34 3.51
CA LEU A 53 10.67 -9.05 2.64
C LEU A 53 10.62 -8.44 1.24
N LEU A 54 10.65 -7.11 1.15
CA LEU A 54 10.65 -6.34 -0.09
C LEU A 54 11.16 -4.93 0.16
N ASP A 55 11.83 -4.31 -0.81
CA ASP A 55 12.10 -2.86 -0.79
C ASP A 55 10.93 -2.13 -1.48
N PRO A 56 10.09 -1.39 -0.72
CA PRO A 56 8.90 -0.74 -1.27
C PRO A 56 9.21 0.26 -2.40
N ASN A 57 10.42 0.84 -2.41
CA ASN A 57 10.80 1.80 -3.44
C ASN A 57 11.12 1.10 -4.77
N THR A 58 11.72 -0.09 -4.72
CA THR A 58 12.00 -0.88 -5.93
C THR A 58 10.73 -1.41 -6.59
N VAL A 59 9.72 -1.77 -5.79
CA VAL A 59 8.43 -2.27 -6.31
C VAL A 59 7.66 -1.20 -7.09
N ILE A 60 7.85 0.10 -6.78
CA ILE A 60 7.21 1.19 -7.53
C ILE A 60 7.68 1.20 -8.99
N GLU A 61 8.97 0.99 -9.24
CA GLU A 61 9.54 1.07 -10.59
C GLU A 61 8.95 -0.02 -11.49
N ASP A 62 8.92 -1.26 -11.01
CA ASP A 62 8.29 -2.38 -11.72
C ASP A 62 6.80 -2.16 -11.94
N TYR A 63 6.07 -1.72 -10.90
CA TYR A 63 4.65 -1.42 -11.01
C TYR A 63 4.35 -0.33 -12.04
N THR A 64 5.17 0.73 -12.05
CA THR A 64 5.01 1.85 -12.98
C THR A 64 5.20 1.40 -14.41
N ARG A 65 6.23 0.57 -14.68
CA ARG A 65 6.46 -0.02 -15.99
C ARG A 65 5.26 -0.85 -16.45
N ASP A 66 4.76 -1.71 -15.58
CA ASP A 66 3.68 -2.64 -15.92
C ASP A 66 2.35 -1.89 -16.13
N GLN A 67 2.07 -0.85 -15.33
CA GLN A 67 0.94 0.06 -15.57
C GLN A 67 1.04 0.77 -16.91
N VAL A 68 2.21 1.31 -17.26
CA VAL A 68 2.41 2.00 -18.55
C VAL A 68 2.16 1.04 -19.71
N ALA A 69 2.72 -0.18 -19.64
CA ALA A 69 2.50 -1.20 -20.66
C ALA A 69 1.01 -1.57 -20.80
N LEU A 70 0.28 -1.69 -19.69
CA LEU A 70 -1.16 -1.95 -19.72
C LEU A 70 -1.95 -0.78 -20.35
N ILE A 71 -1.60 0.47 -20.01
CA ILE A 71 -2.22 1.66 -20.59
C ILE A 71 -2.04 1.67 -22.11
N GLU A 72 -0.84 1.35 -22.59
CA GLU A 72 -0.54 1.26 -24.02
C GLU A 72 -1.35 0.14 -24.69
N GLN A 73 -1.40 -1.05 -24.09
CA GLN A 73 -2.19 -2.19 -24.58
C GLN A 73 -3.69 -1.88 -24.69
N LEU A 74 -4.23 -1.09 -23.76
CA LEU A 74 -5.63 -0.66 -23.77
C LEU A 74 -5.91 0.50 -24.75
N GLY A 75 -4.90 0.92 -25.53
CA GLY A 75 -5.02 1.95 -26.56
C GLY A 75 -4.79 3.38 -26.06
N GLY A 76 -4.08 3.52 -24.94
CA GLY A 76 -3.63 4.80 -24.40
C GLY A 76 -4.61 5.46 -23.44
N ARG A 77 -4.08 6.43 -22.68
CA ARG A 77 -4.82 7.14 -21.62
C ARG A 77 -6.14 7.76 -22.09
N GLU A 78 -6.13 8.39 -23.25
CA GLU A 78 -7.33 9.04 -23.81
C GLU A 78 -8.45 8.04 -24.09
N ARG A 79 -8.10 6.84 -24.58
CA ARG A 79 -9.09 5.78 -24.82
C ARG A 79 -9.66 5.25 -23.52
N ILE A 80 -8.83 5.05 -22.49
CA ILE A 80 -9.25 4.61 -21.16
C ILE A 80 -10.21 5.62 -20.53
N LEU A 81 -9.89 6.91 -20.59
CA LEU A 81 -10.73 7.98 -20.03
C LEU A 81 -12.05 8.17 -20.80
N ALA A 82 -12.10 7.77 -22.08
CA ALA A 82 -13.32 7.80 -22.88
C ALA A 82 -14.24 6.59 -22.65
N ILE A 83 -13.80 5.55 -21.91
CA ILE A 83 -14.65 4.42 -21.52
C ILE A 83 -15.65 4.92 -20.48
N SER A 84 -16.94 4.68 -20.71
CA SER A 84 -18.02 4.96 -19.76
C SER A 84 -17.67 4.37 -18.39
N GLU A 85 -17.69 5.21 -17.34
CA GLU A 85 -17.37 4.77 -15.99
C GLU A 85 -18.36 3.69 -15.52
N PHE A 86 -17.84 2.49 -15.27
CA PHE A 86 -18.53 1.49 -14.48
C PHE A 86 -17.97 1.57 -13.05
N ASN A 87 -18.85 1.80 -12.07
CA ASN A 87 -18.47 1.85 -10.64
C ASN A 87 -18.10 0.46 -10.08
N HIS A 88 -17.78 -0.51 -10.93
CA HIS A 88 -17.50 -1.90 -10.60
C HIS A 88 -16.55 -2.52 -11.62
N THR A 89 -15.87 -3.59 -11.21
CA THR A 89 -15.06 -4.42 -12.12
C THR A 89 -15.97 -4.97 -13.23
N PRO A 90 -15.71 -4.68 -14.51
CA PRO A 90 -16.56 -5.13 -15.61
C PRO A 90 -16.57 -6.65 -15.63
N LEU A 91 -17.76 -7.24 -15.54
CA LEU A 91 -17.92 -8.68 -15.75
C LEU A 91 -17.59 -8.97 -17.21
N SER A 92 -16.70 -9.94 -17.47
CA SER A 92 -16.50 -10.46 -18.81
C SER A 92 -17.86 -10.91 -19.35
N ASN A 93 -18.31 -10.29 -20.43
CA ASN A 93 -19.56 -10.68 -21.10
C ASN A 93 -19.42 -12.15 -21.57
N PRO A 94 -20.47 -12.98 -21.49
CA PRO A 94 -20.43 -14.36 -21.96
C PRO A 94 -20.24 -14.47 -23.48
#